data_AF-S7VF01-F1
#
_entry.id   AF-S7VF01-F1
#
_cell.length_a   1.000
_cell.length_b   1.000
_cell.length_c   1.000
_cell.angle_alpha   90.00
_cell.angle_beta   90.00
_cell.angle_gamma   90.00
#
_symmetry.space_group_name_H-M   'P 1'
#
loop_
_entity.id
_entity.type
_entity.pdbx_description
1 polymer ?
#
loop_
_entity_poly.entity_id
_entity_poly.type
_entity_poly.pdbx_seq_one_letter_code
_entity_poly.pdbx_strand_id
1 'polypeptide(L)'
;MKSRILIYDSKEEDQVQKSIVPAFGANLKSIFPFSNLINEEIQEGDQVITFLSDEQLKSFLIVALDRGFELALLPHPKMIHGIKGFGIKSDLEENIDYILLDEKVAKVDVLEANGVPVFNTILIGESLSLMSGSVARFGWQRFWQRLSYFFKLF
;
A
#
# COMPACT_ATOMS: atom_id res chain seq x y z
N MET A 1 13.73 9.33 -22.95
CA MET A 1 12.50 9.21 -22.15
C MET A 1 12.33 7.75 -21.80
N LYS A 2 12.27 7.41 -20.52
CA LYS A 2 11.99 6.03 -20.09
C LYS A 2 10.58 5.64 -20.55
N SER A 3 10.44 4.40 -21.01
CA SER A 3 9.15 3.81 -21.34
C SER A 3 8.45 3.46 -20.02
N ARG A 4 7.22 3.94 -19.81
CA ARG A 4 6.47 3.78 -18.56
C ARG A 4 5.21 2.96 -18.79
N ILE A 5 5.00 1.99 -17.93
CA ILE A 5 3.83 1.10 -17.96
C ILE A 5 3.07 1.25 -16.65
N LEU A 6 1.76 1.49 -16.73
CA LEU A 6 0.90 1.56 -15.55
C LEU A 6 0.23 0.21 -15.29
N ILE A 7 0.38 -0.31 -14.08
CA ILE A 7 -0.37 -1.45 -13.55
C ILE A 7 -1.26 -0.97 -12.41
N TYR A 8 -2.56 -1.24 -12.48
CA TYR A 8 -3.53 -0.69 -11.52
C TYR A 8 -4.54 -1.72 -11.01
N ASP A 9 -5.14 -1.47 -9.84
CA ASP A 9 -6.25 -2.27 -9.32
C ASP A 9 -7.47 -2.10 -10.23
N SER A 10 -7.94 -3.19 -10.86
CA SER A 10 -9.10 -3.18 -11.75
C SER A 10 -10.38 -2.69 -11.07
N LYS A 11 -10.45 -2.72 -9.74
CA LYS A 11 -11.56 -2.16 -8.96
C LYS A 11 -11.59 -0.63 -8.97
N GLU A 12 -10.46 0.01 -9.26
CA GLU A 12 -10.30 1.47 -9.26
C GLU A 12 -10.15 2.04 -10.69
N GLU A 13 -10.60 1.30 -11.70
CA GLU A 13 -10.55 1.68 -13.13
C GLU A 13 -11.05 3.12 -13.36
N ASP A 14 -12.17 3.49 -12.75
CA ASP A 14 -12.76 4.82 -12.90
C ASP A 14 -11.82 5.94 -12.45
N GLN A 15 -11.11 5.75 -11.33
CA GLN A 15 -10.14 6.73 -10.82
C GLN A 15 -8.92 6.78 -11.73
N VAL A 16 -8.47 5.62 -12.20
CA VAL A 16 -7.31 5.51 -13.10
C VAL A 16 -7.56 6.27 -14.40
N GLN A 17 -8.69 6.03 -15.06
CA GLN A 17 -9.01 6.65 -16.34
C GLN A 17 -9.31 8.15 -16.23
N LYS A 18 -9.88 8.60 -15.11
CA LYS A 18 -10.26 10.03 -14.92
C LYS A 18 -9.13 10.90 -14.39
N SER A 19 -8.22 10.34 -13.60
CA SER A 19 -7.20 11.12 -12.88
C SER A 19 -5.78 10.72 -13.25
N ILE A 20 -5.44 9.42 -13.20
CA ILE A 20 -4.06 8.96 -13.37
C ILE A 20 -3.62 9.02 -14.83
N VAL A 21 -4.40 8.41 -15.73
CA VAL A 21 -4.07 8.35 -17.17
C VAL A 21 -3.95 9.74 -17.78
N PRO A 22 -4.88 10.69 -17.54
CA PRO A 22 -4.74 12.05 -18.06
C PRO A 22 -3.54 12.81 -17.50
N ALA A 23 -3.21 12.60 -16.21
CA ALA A 23 -2.08 13.28 -15.57
C ALA A 23 -0.73 12.83 -16.13
N PHE A 24 -0.56 11.54 -16.44
CA PHE A 24 0.64 11.08 -17.15
C PHE A 24 0.63 11.42 -18.64
N GLY A 25 -0.54 11.44 -19.29
CA GLY A 25 -0.69 11.75 -20.71
C GLY A 25 0.17 10.86 -21.62
N ALA A 26 0.92 11.47 -22.55
CA ALA A 26 1.77 10.76 -23.49
C ALA A 26 3.02 10.09 -22.87
N ASN A 27 3.21 10.23 -21.55
CA ASN A 27 4.32 9.56 -20.85
C ASN A 27 4.05 8.06 -20.61
N LEU A 28 2.80 7.60 -20.74
CA LEU A 28 2.46 6.17 -20.63
C LEU A 28 2.52 5.50 -22.00
N LYS A 29 3.24 4.38 -22.08
CA LYS A 29 3.27 3.50 -23.26
C LYS A 29 2.09 2.54 -23.26
N SER A 30 1.86 1.91 -22.11
CA SER A 30 0.82 0.89 -21.92
C SER A 30 0.21 0.96 -20.53
N ILE A 31 -1.04 0.54 -20.42
CA ILE A 31 -1.84 0.55 -19.20
C ILE A 31 -2.50 -0.82 -19.07
N PHE A 32 -2.30 -1.51 -17.94
CA PHE A 32 -2.84 -2.85 -17.71
C PHE A 32 -3.52 -2.96 -16.34
N PRO A 33 -4.69 -3.59 -16.27
CA PRO A 33 -5.24 -3.99 -14.98
C PRO A 33 -4.34 -5.06 -14.36
N PHE A 34 -4.21 -5.03 -13.04
CA PHE A 34 -3.43 -6.01 -12.29
C PHE A 34 -4.00 -7.40 -12.48
N SER A 35 -3.12 -8.33 -12.84
CA SER A 35 -3.39 -9.75 -12.89
C SER A 35 -2.23 -10.50 -12.25
N ASN A 36 -2.49 -11.71 -11.75
CA ASN A 36 -1.44 -12.57 -11.19
C ASN A 36 -0.50 -13.14 -12.26
N LEU A 37 -0.79 -12.90 -13.55
CA LEU A 37 0.05 -13.30 -14.66
C LEU A 37 0.95 -12.14 -15.07
N ILE A 38 2.19 -12.47 -15.41
CA ILE A 38 3.15 -11.47 -15.84
C ILE A 38 2.79 -11.04 -17.26
N ASN A 39 2.62 -9.74 -17.46
CA ASN A 39 2.49 -9.19 -18.80
C ASN A 39 3.85 -9.31 -19.50
N GLU A 40 3.94 -10.19 -20.51
CA GLU A 40 5.13 -10.37 -21.34
C GLU A 40 5.53 -9.08 -22.09
N GLU A 41 4.63 -8.10 -22.15
CA GLU A 41 4.84 -6.80 -22.75
C GLU A 41 5.75 -5.87 -21.93
N ILE A 42 6.00 -6.18 -20.63
CA ILE A 42 6.93 -5.42 -19.80
C ILE A 42 8.36 -5.85 -20.11
N GLN A 43 9.11 -4.94 -20.72
CA GLN A 43 10.49 -5.18 -21.15
C GLN A 43 11.49 -4.73 -20.09
N GLU A 44 12.70 -5.29 -20.15
CA GLU A 44 13.81 -4.83 -19.32
C GLU A 44 14.13 -3.35 -19.63
N GLY A 45 14.17 -2.51 -18.60
CA GLY A 45 14.34 -1.06 -18.72
C GLY A 45 13.03 -0.25 -18.78
N ASP A 46 11.87 -0.90 -18.84
CA ASP A 46 10.59 -0.22 -18.60
C ASP A 46 10.46 0.14 -17.11
N GLN A 47 10.00 1.36 -16.84
CA GLN A 47 9.61 1.78 -15.49
C GLN A 47 8.15 1.37 -15.26
N VAL A 48 7.92 0.53 -14.26
CA VAL A 48 6.58 0.06 -13.92
C VAL A 48 5.99 0.94 -12.83
N ILE A 49 4.94 1.67 -13.18
CA ILE A 49 4.16 2.48 -12.26
C ILE A 49 3.03 1.61 -11.70
N THR A 50 2.87 1.57 -10.39
CA THR A 50 1.85 0.73 -9.74
C THR A 50 0.84 1.58 -8.96
N PHE A 51 -0.44 1.32 -9.18
CA PHE A 51 -1.55 1.83 -8.36
C PHE A 51 -2.31 0.64 -7.78
N LEU A 52 -1.76 0.02 -6.73
CA LEU A 52 -2.18 -1.29 -6.22
C LEU A 52 -2.44 -1.26 -4.71
N SER A 53 -3.37 -2.09 -4.24
CA SER A 53 -3.51 -2.36 -2.81
C SER A 53 -2.26 -3.03 -2.22
N ASP A 54 -2.11 -3.02 -0.88
CA ASP A 54 -0.98 -3.71 -0.22
C ASP A 54 -0.92 -5.21 -0.60
N GLU A 55 -2.07 -5.86 -0.73
CA GLU A 55 -2.17 -7.27 -1.10
C GLU A 55 -1.66 -7.52 -2.53
N GLN A 56 -2.13 -6.73 -3.49
CA GLN A 56 -1.71 -6.83 -4.89
C GLN A 56 -0.23 -6.46 -5.06
N LEU A 57 0.23 -5.40 -4.38
CA LEU A 57 1.62 -4.98 -4.43
C LEU A 57 2.56 -6.06 -3.90
N LYS A 58 2.19 -6.78 -2.83
CA LYS A 58 3.00 -7.92 -2.33
C LYS A 58 3.15 -9.01 -3.38
N SER A 59 2.04 -9.41 -4.00
CA SER A 59 2.05 -10.43 -5.06
C SER A 59 2.86 -9.96 -6.26
N PHE A 60 2.72 -8.69 -6.63
CA PHE A 60 3.46 -8.09 -7.74
C PHE A 60 4.96 -7.98 -7.46
N LEU A 61 5.36 -7.66 -6.22
CA LEU A 61 6.76 -7.49 -5.85
C LEU A 61 7.56 -8.78 -6.01
N ILE A 62 6.98 -9.94 -5.77
CA ILE A 62 7.64 -11.24 -6.03
C ILE A 62 8.09 -11.30 -7.49
N VAL A 63 7.19 -10.99 -8.42
CA VAL A 63 7.48 -10.95 -9.86
C VAL A 63 8.48 -9.85 -10.20
N ALA A 64 8.32 -8.67 -9.62
CA ALA A 64 9.17 -7.52 -9.92
C ALA A 64 10.62 -7.73 -9.44
N LEU A 65 10.81 -8.41 -8.31
CA LEU A 65 12.13 -8.77 -7.79
C LEU A 65 12.82 -9.79 -8.70
N ASP A 66 12.11 -10.85 -9.11
CA ASP A 66 12.64 -11.88 -10.01
C ASP A 66 13.09 -11.30 -11.36
N ARG A 67 12.39 -10.28 -11.87
CA ARG A 67 12.70 -9.63 -13.15
C ARG A 67 13.54 -8.36 -13.03
N GLY A 68 13.85 -7.90 -11.83
CA GLY A 68 14.63 -6.68 -11.60
C GLY A 68 13.95 -5.41 -12.12
N PHE A 69 12.62 -5.30 -12.03
CA PHE A 69 11.89 -4.13 -12.52
C PHE A 69 12.18 -2.87 -11.70
N GLU A 70 12.26 -1.72 -12.39
CA GLU A 70 12.24 -0.41 -11.75
C GLU A 70 10.79 -0.03 -11.43
N LEU A 71 10.49 0.17 -10.15
CA LEU A 71 9.14 0.45 -9.68
C LEU A 71 8.94 1.91 -9.29
N ALA A 72 7.79 2.45 -9.68
CA ALA A 72 7.27 3.73 -9.21
C ALA A 72 5.90 3.48 -8.55
N LEU A 73 5.76 3.87 -7.28
CA LEU A 73 4.58 3.52 -6.50
C LEU A 73 3.65 4.73 -6.34
N LEU A 74 2.39 4.59 -6.73
CA LEU A 74 1.34 5.59 -6.50
C LEU A 74 0.51 5.23 -5.25
N PRO A 75 0.05 6.23 -4.48
CA PRO A 75 -0.69 6.00 -3.25
C PRO A 75 -2.10 5.46 -3.54
N HIS A 76 -2.29 4.17 -3.36
CA HIS A 76 -3.61 3.53 -3.48
C HIS A 76 -4.37 3.56 -2.13
N PRO A 77 -5.70 3.72 -2.11
CA PRO A 77 -6.49 3.81 -0.86
C PRO A 77 -6.30 2.62 0.09
N LYS A 78 -5.99 1.44 -0.46
CA LYS A 78 -5.72 0.19 0.29
C LYS A 78 -4.23 -0.15 0.41
N MET A 79 -3.32 0.79 0.15
CA MET A 79 -1.86 0.63 0.32
C MET A 79 -1.39 1.29 1.62
N ILE A 80 -1.89 0.82 2.76
CA ILE A 80 -1.64 1.47 4.05
C ILE A 80 -0.18 1.25 4.50
N HIS A 81 0.33 0.05 4.27
CA HIS A 81 1.66 -0.36 4.69
C HIS A 81 2.73 0.01 3.65
N GLY A 82 2.45 -0.14 2.36
CA GLY A 82 3.37 0.23 1.29
C GLY A 82 3.69 1.72 1.30
N ILE A 83 2.70 2.59 1.51
CA ILE A 83 2.91 4.04 1.63
C ILE A 83 3.93 4.36 2.72
N LYS A 84 3.78 3.76 3.91
CA LYS A 84 4.70 3.98 5.03
C LYS A 84 6.07 3.33 4.81
N GLY A 85 6.09 2.10 4.30
CA GLY A 85 7.31 1.30 4.15
C GLY A 85 8.25 1.87 3.09
N PHE A 86 7.69 2.43 2.01
CA PHE A 86 8.46 3.00 0.91
C PHE A 86 8.53 4.54 0.92
N GLY A 87 7.95 5.20 1.94
CA GLY A 87 8.00 6.66 2.07
C GLY A 87 7.23 7.41 0.98
N ILE A 88 6.17 6.80 0.44
CA ILE A 88 5.32 7.40 -0.59
C ILE A 88 4.51 8.54 0.05
N LYS A 89 4.36 9.66 -0.66
CA LYS A 89 3.46 10.71 -0.19
C LYS A 89 2.00 10.25 -0.30
N SER A 90 1.11 10.76 0.53
CA SER A 90 -0.31 10.39 0.47
C SER A 90 -1.06 11.02 -0.71
N ASP A 91 -0.56 12.14 -1.23
CA ASP A 91 -1.21 12.86 -2.33
C ASP A 91 -0.86 12.26 -3.69
N LEU A 92 -1.87 11.94 -4.49
CA LEU A 92 -1.69 11.27 -5.77
C LEU A 92 -0.96 12.15 -6.80
N GLU A 93 -1.35 13.43 -6.90
CA GLU A 93 -0.81 14.36 -7.90
C GLU A 93 0.67 14.64 -7.61
N GLU A 94 1.03 14.88 -6.35
CA GLU A 94 2.43 15.09 -5.95
C GLU A 94 3.32 13.88 -6.28
N ASN A 95 2.81 12.65 -6.18
CA ASN A 95 3.60 11.47 -6.57
C ASN A 95 3.73 11.34 -8.09
N ILE A 96 2.68 11.67 -8.85
CA ILE A 96 2.75 11.66 -10.31
C ILE A 96 3.79 12.69 -10.78
N ASP A 97 3.73 13.91 -10.27
CA ASP A 97 4.70 14.96 -10.58
C ASP A 97 6.13 14.52 -10.21
N TYR A 98 6.30 13.90 -9.04
CA TYR A 98 7.59 13.37 -8.62
C TYR A 98 8.13 12.31 -9.59
N ILE A 99 7.30 11.36 -10.03
CA ILE A 99 7.68 10.31 -10.99
C ILE A 99 8.00 10.90 -12.37
N LEU A 100 7.30 11.97 -12.77
CA LEU A 100 7.54 12.65 -14.04
C LEU A 100 8.82 13.49 -14.03
N LEU A 101 9.13 14.14 -12.90
CA LEU A 101 10.26 15.07 -12.72
C LEU A 101 11.56 14.39 -12.31
N ASP A 102 11.50 13.36 -11.47
CA ASP A 102 12.67 12.74 -10.86
C ASP A 102 12.96 11.36 -11.49
N GLU A 103 14.19 11.18 -11.98
CA GLU A 103 14.69 9.88 -12.46
C GLU A 103 15.52 9.14 -11.41
N LYS A 104 15.60 9.65 -10.17
CA LYS A 104 16.36 9.02 -9.09
C LYS A 104 15.68 7.74 -8.62
N VAL A 105 16.24 6.63 -9.07
CA VAL A 105 15.93 5.30 -8.57
C VAL A 105 16.63 5.11 -7.23
N ALA A 106 15.85 4.96 -6.16
CA ALA A 106 16.36 4.51 -4.87
C ALA A 106 16.46 2.98 -4.88
N LYS A 107 17.60 2.44 -4.44
CA LYS A 107 17.71 1.02 -4.10
C LYS A 107 17.17 0.84 -2.69
N VAL A 108 16.22 -0.07 -2.54
CA VAL A 108 15.62 -0.40 -1.25
C VAL A 108 15.81 -1.89 -0.98
N ASP A 109 16.03 -2.23 0.29
CA ASP A 109 16.07 -3.62 0.73
C ASP A 109 14.63 -4.12 0.96
N VAL A 110 14.35 -5.36 0.56
CA VAL A 110 13.07 -6.02 0.80
C VAL A 110 13.30 -7.20 1.73
N LEU A 111 12.56 -7.23 2.85
CA LEU A 111 12.52 -8.39 3.73
C LEU A 111 11.45 -9.36 3.22
N GLU A 112 11.80 -10.65 3.19
CA GLU A 112 10.85 -11.73 2.88
C GLU A 112 10.66 -12.67 4.05
N ALA A 113 9.42 -13.12 4.24
CA ALA A 113 9.08 -14.21 5.14
C ALA A 113 8.41 -15.31 4.33
N ASN A 114 9.08 -16.46 4.20
CA ASN A 114 8.62 -17.60 3.41
C ASN A 114 8.30 -17.23 1.94
N GLY A 115 9.14 -16.39 1.31
CA GLY A 115 8.97 -15.94 -0.08
C GLY A 115 7.88 -14.89 -0.28
N VAL A 116 7.36 -14.30 0.81
CA VAL A 116 6.38 -13.20 0.74
C VAL A 116 7.03 -11.90 1.23
N PRO A 117 6.98 -10.81 0.45
CA PRO A 117 7.48 -9.51 0.87
C PRO A 117 6.78 -8.96 2.12
N VAL A 118 7.59 -8.38 3.00
CA VAL A 118 7.18 -7.75 4.26
C VAL A 118 7.48 -6.26 4.17
N PHE A 119 6.44 -5.43 4.27
CA PHE A 119 6.60 -3.98 4.12
C PHE A 119 7.07 -3.28 5.39
N ASN A 120 6.49 -3.59 6.55
CA ASN A 120 6.78 -2.88 7.79
C ASN A 120 7.07 -3.80 8.97
N THR A 121 6.27 -4.84 9.17
CA THR A 121 6.33 -5.64 10.40
C THR A 121 5.82 -7.05 10.16
N ILE A 122 6.47 -8.04 10.78
CA ILE A 122 5.96 -9.40 10.97
C ILE A 122 5.55 -9.50 12.44
N LEU A 123 4.36 -10.03 12.71
CA LEU A 123 3.92 -10.37 14.06
C LEU A 123 4.05 -11.89 14.23
N ILE A 124 4.79 -12.31 15.26
CA ILE A 124 4.96 -13.73 15.62
C ILE A 124 4.35 -13.93 17.01
N GLY A 125 3.43 -14.89 17.12
CA GLY A 125 2.69 -15.17 18.35
C GLY A 125 1.40 -14.36 18.48
N GLU A 126 0.77 -14.45 19.66
CA GLU A 126 -0.43 -13.68 19.96
C GLU A 126 -0.05 -12.25 20.35
N SER A 127 -0.58 -11.26 19.63
CA SER A 127 -0.48 -9.89 20.10
C SER A 127 -1.40 -9.73 21.31
N LEU A 128 -0.81 -9.52 22.49
CA LEU A 128 -1.56 -9.06 23.65
C LEU A 128 -1.99 -7.63 23.36
N SER A 129 -3.12 -7.48 22.66
CA SER A 129 -3.75 -6.19 22.49
C SER A 129 -4.29 -5.80 23.85
N LEU A 130 -3.61 -4.84 24.50
CA LEU A 130 -4.16 -4.11 25.62
C LEU A 130 -5.30 -3.22 25.11
N MET A 131 -6.37 -3.81 24.57
CA MET A 131 -7.69 -3.18 24.58
C MET A 131 -8.22 -3.26 26.00
N SER A 132 -7.51 -2.65 26.95
CA SER A 132 -8.05 -2.36 28.27
C SER A 132 -9.11 -1.27 28.09
N GLY A 133 -10.33 -1.68 27.73
CA GLY A 133 -11.53 -0.96 28.17
C GLY A 133 -12.52 -0.42 27.16
N SER A 134 -12.46 -0.71 25.84
CA SER A 134 -13.41 -0.10 24.89
C SER A 134 -14.55 -0.99 24.36
N VAL A 135 -14.76 -2.20 24.90
CA VAL A 135 -15.96 -2.99 24.61
C VAL A 135 -16.68 -3.38 25.90
N ALA A 136 -17.29 -2.40 26.56
CA ALA A 136 -18.37 -2.65 27.51
C ALA A 136 -19.55 -1.74 27.14
N ARG A 137 -20.50 -2.31 26.38
CA ARG A 137 -21.80 -1.74 26.00
C ARG A 137 -22.75 -1.47 27.20
N PHE A 138 -22.25 -1.31 28.42
CA PHE A 138 -23.05 -1.12 29.64
C PHE A 138 -22.40 -0.08 30.59
N GLY A 139 -22.40 1.20 30.19
CA GLY A 139 -21.82 2.30 30.96
C GLY A 139 -22.50 2.56 32.31
N TRP A 140 -23.81 2.33 32.41
CA TRP A 140 -24.58 2.60 33.65
C TRP A 140 -24.25 1.60 34.76
N GLN A 141 -24.07 0.32 34.44
CA GLN A 141 -23.86 -0.76 35.42
C GLN A 141 -22.52 -0.64 36.15
N ARG A 142 -21.48 -0.13 35.48
CA ARG A 142 -20.16 0.16 36.09
C ARG A 142 -20.18 1.40 36.99
N PHE A 143 -21.01 2.40 36.71
CA PHE A 143 -21.15 3.58 37.56
C PHE A 143 -21.73 3.21 38.93
N TRP A 144 -22.77 2.38 38.97
CA TRP A 144 -23.37 1.89 40.22
C TRP A 144 -22.45 0.96 41.01
N GLN A 145 -21.66 0.12 40.33
CA GLN A 145 -20.64 -0.68 41.03
C GLN A 145 -19.56 0.20 41.67
N ARG A 146 -19.12 1.27 41.02
CA ARG A 146 -18.12 2.19 41.60
C ARG A 146 -18.66 2.99 42.78
N LEU A 147 -19.93 3.41 42.75
CA LEU A 147 -20.58 4.05 43.90
C LEU A 147 -20.69 3.08 45.10
N SER A 148 -21.01 1.81 44.86
CA SER A 148 -21.13 0.79 45.90
C SER A 148 -19.84 0.60 46.71
N TYR A 149 -18.66 0.73 46.08
CA TYR A 149 -17.38 0.64 46.80
C TYR A 149 -17.11 1.88 47.66
N PHE A 150 -17.59 3.06 47.26
CA PHE A 150 -17.45 4.30 48.04
C PHE A 150 -18.28 4.28 49.33
N PHE A 151 -19.47 3.68 49.31
CA PHE A 151 -20.30 3.47 50.51
C PHE A 151 -19.85 2.30 51.41
N LYS A 152 -18.87 1.50 50.97
CA LYS A 152 -18.28 0.43 51.79
C LYS A 152 -17.05 0.88 52.59
N LEU A 153 -16.61 2.13 52.39
CA LEU A 153 -15.44 2.71 53.04
C LEU A 153 -15.78 3.92 53.94
N PHE A 154 -17.08 4.18 54.17
CA PHE A 154 -17.60 5.10 55.17
C PHE A 154 -18.70 4.42 55.99
#